data_AF-A0A7C3YJA7-F1
#
_entry.id   AF-A0A7C3YJA7-F1
#
_cell.length_a   1.000
_cell.length_b   1.000
_cell.length_c   1.000
_cell.angle_alpha   90.00
_cell.angle_beta   90.00
_cell.angle_gamma   90.00
#
_symmetry.space_group_name_H-M   'P 1'
#
loop_
_entity.id
_entity.type
_entity.pdbx_description
1 polymer ?
#
loop_
_entity_poly.entity_id
_entity_poly.type
_entity_poly.pdbx_seq_one_letter_code
_entity_poly.pdbx_strand_id
1 'polypeptide(L)' 'PMTPEHQIVFIELYYGNRPIGKKFLKPGDRPEGEFEVFAAKPDKLIAYEFCNLHGLWQNELAIQ' A
#
# COMPACT_ATOMS: atom_id res chain seq x y z
N PRO A 1 6.07 -12.40 6.08
CA PRO A 1 5.14 -13.47 6.52
C PRO A 1 3.75 -12.89 6.73
N MET A 2 2.72 -13.75 6.81
CA MET A 2 1.34 -13.36 7.08
C MET A 2 0.76 -14.25 8.19
N THR A 3 1.50 -14.42 9.29
CA THR A 3 1.03 -15.13 10.49
C THR A 3 0.51 -14.11 11.53
N PRO A 4 -0.22 -14.53 12.57
CA PRO A 4 -0.67 -13.61 13.61
C PRO A 4 0.47 -12.81 14.26
N GLU A 5 1.64 -13.41 14.41
CA GLU A 5 2.82 -12.83 15.06
C GLU A 5 3.61 -11.93 14.10
N HIS A 6 3.53 -12.17 12.79
CA HIS A 6 4.28 -11.44 11.77
C HIS A 6 3.47 -11.31 10.49
N GLN A 7 2.93 -10.12 10.24
CA GLN A 7 2.09 -9.80 9.08
C GLN A 7 2.34 -8.39 8.54
N ILE A 8 2.03 -8.22 7.27
CA ILE A 8 1.69 -6.91 6.72
C ILE A 8 0.29 -6.58 7.20
N VAL A 9 0.14 -5.48 7.95
CA VAL A 9 -1.13 -5.06 8.56
C VAL A 9 -1.94 -4.24 7.57
N PHE A 10 -1.27 -3.41 6.77
CA PHE A 10 -1.94 -2.66 5.72
C PHE A 10 -1.03 -2.36 4.53
N ILE A 11 -1.70 -2.12 3.42
CA ILE A 11 -1.15 -1.49 2.21
C ILE A 11 -1.96 -0.22 1.96
N GLU A 12 -1.29 0.89 1.69
CA GLU A 12 -1.90 2.19 1.41
C GLU A 12 -1.33 2.76 0.12
N LEU A 13 -2.20 3.33 -0.73
CA LEU A 13 -1.81 3.91 -2.00
C LEU A 13 -2.17 5.39 -2.05
N TYR A 14 -1.23 6.19 -2.55
CA TYR A 14 -1.41 7.59 -2.90
C TYR A 14 -1.14 7.81 -4.39
N TYR A 15 -1.73 8.88 -4.91
CA TYR A 15 -1.42 9.44 -6.22
C TYR A 15 -1.08 10.93 -6.02
N GLY A 16 0.19 11.27 -6.21
CA GLY A 16 0.77 12.51 -5.71
C GLY A 16 0.59 12.61 -4.18
N ASN A 17 -0.02 13.70 -3.73
CA ASN A 17 -0.39 13.90 -2.32
C ASN A 17 -1.82 13.44 -1.99
N ARG A 18 -2.55 12.85 -2.94
CA ARG A 18 -3.95 12.43 -2.75
C ARG A 18 -3.99 10.97 -2.27
N PRO A 19 -4.65 10.65 -1.13
CA PRO A 19 -4.88 9.27 -0.75
C PRO A 19 -5.88 8.62 -1.72
N ILE A 20 -5.54 7.44 -2.21
CA ILE A 20 -6.44 6.60 -3.00
C ILE A 20 -7.20 5.65 -2.09
N GLY A 21 -6.50 5.01 -1.17
CA GLY A 21 -7.14 4.11 -0.22
C GLY A 21 -6.14 3.32 0.62
N LYS A 22 -6.68 2.61 1.61
CA LYS A 22 -5.95 1.74 2.53
C LYS A 22 -6.66 0.40 2.62
N LYS A 23 -5.93 -0.68 2.38
CA LYS A 23 -6.40 -2.05 2.60
C LYS A 23 -5.76 -2.59 3.86
N PHE A 24 -6.58 -2.89 4.86
CA PHE A 24 -6.15 -3.68 6.01
C PHE A 24 -6.16 -5.16 5.63
N LEU A 25 -5.14 -5.87 6.08
CA LEU A 25 -4.95 -7.30 5.86
C LEU A 25 -5.01 -8.02 7.21
N LYS A 26 -5.36 -9.30 7.15
CA LYS A 26 -5.36 -10.22 8.29
C LYS A 26 -4.30 -11.31 8.08
N PRO A 27 -3.93 -12.03 9.14
CA PRO A 27 -3.09 -13.23 8.99
C PRO A 27 -3.73 -14.21 8.00
N GLY A 28 -2.91 -14.78 7.12
CA GLY A 28 -3.31 -15.69 6.05
C GLY A 28 -3.70 -15.01 4.74
N ASP A 29 -3.99 -13.70 4.72
CA ASP A 29 -4.25 -12.98 3.48
C ASP A 29 -2.99 -12.89 2.61
N ARG A 30 -3.17 -12.79 1.29
CA ARG A 30 -2.05 -12.38 0.41
C ARG A 30 -1.70 -10.91 0.71
N PRO A 31 -0.40 -10.55 0.81
CA PRO A 31 0.04 -9.17 1.03
C PRO A 31 -0.10 -8.34 -0.25
N GLU A 32 -1.33 -8.16 -0.71
CA GLU A 32 -1.67 -7.51 -1.98
C GLU A 32 -2.89 -6.60 -1.80
N GLY A 33 -2.89 -5.45 -2.47
CA GLY A 33 -4.00 -4.50 -2.53
C GLY A 33 -4.30 -4.08 -3.96
N GLU A 34 -5.58 -4.05 -4.31
CA GLU A 34 -6.06 -3.56 -5.61
C GLU A 34 -6.81 -2.24 -5.37
N PHE A 35 -6.51 -1.25 -6.20
CA PHE A 35 -7.05 0.10 -6.06
C PHE A 35 -7.40 0.65 -7.44
N GLU A 36 -8.57 1.25 -7.56
CA GLU A 36 -8.93 2.02 -8.76
C GLU A 36 -8.37 3.43 -8.63
N VAL A 37 -7.58 3.85 -9.63
CA VAL A 37 -6.96 5.17 -9.67
C VAL A 37 -7.44 5.92 -10.90
N PHE A 38 -8.03 7.09 -10.69
CA PHE A 38 -8.30 8.04 -11.77
C PHE A 38 -7.17 9.08 -11.83
N ALA A 39 -6.25 8.89 -12.78
CA ALA A 39 -5.13 9.80 -13.02
C ALA A 39 -5.55 10.90 -14.01
N ALA A 40 -5.73 12.12 -13.50
CA ALA A 40 -6.14 13.27 -14.32
C ALA A 40 -4.95 14.01 -14.96
N LYS A 41 -3.71 13.75 -14.52
CA LYS A 41 -2.48 14.42 -14.95
C LYS A 41 -1.24 13.52 -14.75
N PRO A 42 -0.08 13.85 -15.31
CA PRO A 42 1.15 13.18 -14.92
C PRO A 42 1.44 13.42 -13.42
N ASP A 43 1.75 12.36 -12.66
CA ASP A 43 2.14 12.43 -11.24
C ASP A 43 2.83 11.10 -10.83
N LYS A 44 2.90 10.77 -9.54
CA LYS A 44 3.43 9.48 -9.05
C LYS A 44 2.42 8.69 -8.22
N LEU A 45 2.48 7.37 -8.32
CA LEU A 45 1.92 6.46 -7.32
C LEU A 45 2.93 6.32 -6.17
N ILE A 46 2.43 6.34 -4.93
CA ILE A 46 3.24 6.07 -3.74
C ILE A 46 2.53 4.98 -2.95
N ALA A 47 3.19 3.83 -2.82
CA ALA A 47 2.68 2.71 -2.05
C ALA A 47 3.42 2.63 -0.71
N TYR A 48 2.65 2.47 0.36
CA TYR A 48 3.16 2.16 1.68
C TYR A 48 2.69 0.78 2.10
N GLU A 49 3.57 0.02 2.73
CA GLU A 49 3.20 -1.18 3.47
C GLU A 49 3.70 -1.07 4.91
N PHE A 50 2.91 -1.59 5.85
CA PHE A 50 3.31 -1.63 7.26
C PHE A 50 3.32 -3.06 7.78
N CYS A 51 4.50 -3.50 8.21
CA CYS A 51 4.69 -4.75 8.92
C CYS A 51 4.64 -4.51 10.43
N ASN A 52 3.92 -5.35 11.18
CA ASN A 52 3.81 -5.22 12.63
C ASN A 52 5.16 -5.33 13.38
N LEU A 53 6.16 -6.01 12.79
CA LEU A 53 7.50 -6.17 13.37
C LEU A 53 8.56 -5.25 12.75
N HIS A 54 8.41 -4.92 11.46
CA HIS A 54 9.46 -4.24 10.69
C HIS A 54 9.10 -2.80 10.30
N GLY A 55 7.98 -2.29 10.78
CA GLY A 55 7.57 -0.92 10.56
C GLY A 55 7.12 -0.65 9.13
N LEU A 56 7.30 0.61 8.71
CA LEU A 56 6.77 1.14 7.46
C LEU A 56 7.81 1.05 6.34
N TRP A 57 7.36 0.62 5.16
CA TRP A 57 8.13 0.61 3.93
C TRP A 57 7.39 1.44 2.88
N GLN A 58 8.13 2.03 1.95
CA GLN A 58 7.60 2.89 0.89
C GLN A 58 8.27 2.56 -0.45
N ASN A 59 7.50 2.61 -1.53
CA ASN A 59 8.02 2.70 -2.89
C ASN A 59 7.17 3.65 -3.73
N GLU A 60 7.72 4.15 -4.84
CA GLU A 60 7.02 5.06 -5.74
C GLU A 60 7.25 4.75 -7.23
N LEU A 61 6.26 5.10 -8.05
CA LEU A 61 6.29 4.95 -9.50
C LEU A 61 5.74 6.22 -10.16
N ALA A 62 6.55 6.88 -10.99
CA ALA A 62 6.06 7.97 -11.82
C ALA A 62 5.14 7.44 -12.94
N ILE A 63 4.00 8.08 -13.14
CA ILE A 63 3.04 7.82 -14.21
C ILE A 63 2.90 9.09 -15.06
N GLN A 64 3.10 8.92 -16.37
CA GLN A 64 3.06 9.99 -17.37
C GLN A 64 1.67 10.13 -17.99
#